data_AF-A0A2D8QDX0-F1
#
_entry.id   AF-A0A2D8QDX0-F1
#
_cell.length_a   1.000
_cell.length_b   1.000
_cell.length_c   1.000
_cell.angle_alpha   90.00
_cell.angle_beta   90.00
_cell.angle_gamma   90.00
#
_symmetry.space_group_name_H-M   'P 1'
#
loop_
_entity.id
_entity.type
_entity.pdbx_description
1 polymer ?
#
loop_
_entity_poly.entity_id
_entity_poly.type
_entity_poly.pdbx_seq_one_letter_code
_entity_poly.pdbx_strand_id
1 'polypeptide(L)'
;MTELRDELGELLIEKGFAPNDFVLGLNQSLTVPYDMELPAPWNLPSRLFRFPIEVSAPTKDRPRRIGLMHPLLADHPFVRRVAAALPIALDPGGAPNEHGYSKCRTGLWWHAVDLISEGQWRALLDTAEFTTPGNIFNAVAYGLRYSGYDEERKRNGHISTAEARTIMAELGATEPDQRTTLLHELSPPMSCNPDGRGEHWPINGRASSAEDHAWSFILGIEDGWFEYDRSGHLVWSKYGRDRHAAGDAGTYIESSTGQIALAF
;
A
#
# COMPACT_ATOMS: atom_id res chain seq x y z
N MET A 1 34.10 -29.06 -6.68
CA MET A 1 33.46 -27.80 -6.24
C MET A 1 32.44 -28.20 -5.20
N THR A 2 32.68 -27.88 -3.94
CA THR A 2 31.76 -28.20 -2.85
C THR A 2 30.60 -27.21 -2.93
N GLU A 3 29.39 -27.68 -3.25
CA GLU A 3 28.19 -26.87 -3.03
C GLU A 3 28.15 -26.48 -1.56
N LEU A 4 27.99 -25.19 -1.29
CA LEU A 4 27.86 -24.68 0.07
C LEU A 4 26.55 -25.25 0.61
N ARG A 5 26.63 -26.17 1.57
CA ARG A 5 25.46 -26.82 2.14
C ARG A 5 24.61 -25.76 2.83
N ASP A 6 23.33 -25.68 2.47
CA ASP A 6 22.39 -24.72 3.04
C ASP A 6 21.84 -25.23 4.39
N GLU A 7 22.69 -25.23 5.40
CA GLU A 7 22.38 -25.74 6.74
C GLU A 7 21.19 -25.01 7.37
N LEU A 8 21.07 -23.70 7.16
CA LEU A 8 19.93 -22.93 7.67
C LEU A 8 18.64 -23.29 6.93
N GLY A 9 18.68 -23.48 5.60
CA GLY A 9 17.53 -23.95 4.83
C GLY A 9 17.06 -25.33 5.29
N GLU A 10 17.98 -26.28 5.45
CA GLU A 10 17.69 -27.62 5.99
C GLU A 10 17.05 -27.54 7.38
N LEU A 11 17.61 -26.73 8.28
CA LEU A 11 17.09 -26.57 9.63
C LEU A 11 15.67 -25.94 9.65
N LEU A 12 15.42 -24.93 8.81
CA LEU A 12 14.09 -24.31 8.70
C LEU A 12 13.03 -25.32 8.24
N ILE A 13 13.39 -26.23 7.34
CA ILE A 13 12.50 -27.30 6.86
C ILE A 13 12.31 -28.36 7.93
N GLU A 14 13.38 -28.81 8.60
CA GLU A 14 13.33 -29.80 9.68
C GLU A 14 12.43 -29.34 10.84
N LYS A 15 12.49 -28.05 11.20
CA LYS A 15 11.65 -27.45 12.25
C LYS A 15 10.22 -27.15 11.79
N GLY A 16 9.89 -27.40 10.52
CA GLY A 16 8.55 -27.20 9.96
C GLY A 16 8.19 -25.74 9.68
N PHE A 17 9.16 -24.84 9.57
CA PHE A 17 8.91 -23.43 9.21
C PHE A 17 8.78 -23.21 7.70
N ALA A 18 9.17 -24.19 6.89
CA ALA A 18 8.90 -24.26 5.46
C ALA A 18 8.69 -25.70 5.02
N PRO A 19 7.85 -25.96 4.00
CA PRO A 19 7.55 -27.33 3.57
C PRO A 19 8.70 -27.97 2.78
N ASN A 20 9.48 -27.18 2.04
CA ASN A 20 10.65 -27.59 1.28
C ASN A 20 11.46 -26.36 0.85
N ASP A 21 12.65 -26.61 0.30
CA ASP A 21 13.57 -25.55 -0.14
C ASP A 21 13.01 -24.70 -1.29
N PHE A 22 12.31 -25.32 -2.24
CA PHE A 22 11.70 -24.61 -3.36
C PHE A 22 10.70 -23.54 -2.88
N VAL A 23 9.79 -23.89 -1.97
CA VAL A 23 8.82 -22.95 -1.40
C VAL A 23 9.50 -21.88 -0.56
N LEU A 24 10.53 -22.25 0.21
CA LEU A 24 11.29 -21.30 1.00
C LEU A 24 12.01 -20.27 0.11
N GLY A 25 12.59 -20.72 -1.00
CA GLY A 25 13.24 -19.87 -2.01
C GLY A 25 12.25 -19.02 -2.82
N LEU A 26 11.05 -19.54 -3.12
CA LEU A 26 10.00 -18.81 -3.83
C LEU A 26 9.39 -17.70 -2.96
N ASN A 27 9.06 -18.03 -1.71
CA ASN A 27 8.42 -17.07 -0.81
C ASN A 27 9.39 -16.01 -0.32
N GLN A 28 10.66 -16.38 -0.06
CA GLN A 28 11.67 -15.51 0.57
C GLN A 28 11.16 -14.84 1.86
N SER A 29 10.32 -15.56 2.60
CA SER A 29 9.78 -15.17 3.90
C SER A 29 9.25 -16.41 4.61
N LEU A 30 9.21 -16.39 5.94
CA LEU A 30 8.49 -17.39 6.72
C LEU A 30 7.04 -16.95 6.93
N THR A 31 6.13 -17.88 6.73
CA THR A 31 4.69 -17.64 6.81
C THR A 31 4.17 -18.13 8.16
N VAL A 32 3.46 -17.28 8.89
CA VAL A 32 2.72 -17.71 10.08
C VAL A 32 1.74 -18.82 9.66
N PRO A 33 1.58 -19.94 10.39
CA PRO A 33 0.57 -20.94 10.05
C PRO A 33 -0.85 -20.37 10.00
N TYR A 34 -1.73 -20.87 9.12
CA TYR A 34 -3.12 -20.37 9.01
C TYR A 34 -3.98 -20.70 10.24
N ASP A 35 -3.66 -21.78 10.92
CA ASP A 35 -4.32 -22.31 12.12
C ASP A 35 -3.73 -21.76 13.43
N MET A 36 -2.70 -20.92 13.35
CA MET A 36 -2.12 -20.27 14.53
C MET A 36 -3.02 -19.10 14.96
N GLU A 37 -3.72 -19.27 16.08
CA GLU A 37 -4.41 -18.16 16.74
C GLU A 37 -3.39 -17.12 17.23
N LEU A 38 -3.63 -15.87 16.87
CA LEU A 38 -2.79 -14.75 17.26
C LEU A 38 -3.59 -13.80 18.16
N PRO A 39 -2.99 -13.26 19.23
CA PRO A 39 -3.61 -12.21 20.00
C PRO A 39 -3.51 -10.88 19.24
N ALA A 40 -4.33 -9.89 19.63
CA ALA A 40 -4.16 -8.53 19.15
C ALA A 40 -2.76 -7.97 19.54
N PRO A 41 -2.13 -7.14 18.70
CA PRO A 41 -2.59 -6.69 17.37
C PRO A 41 -2.25 -7.68 16.23
N TRP A 42 -1.58 -8.80 16.50
CA TRP A 42 -1.05 -9.71 15.49
C TRP A 42 -2.10 -10.44 14.66
N ASN A 43 -3.36 -10.47 15.11
CA ASN A 43 -4.50 -11.01 14.37
C ASN A 43 -5.06 -10.09 13.28
N LEU A 44 -4.54 -8.87 13.15
CA LEU A 44 -4.93 -7.95 12.09
C LEU A 44 -4.60 -8.52 10.70
N PRO A 45 -5.36 -8.19 9.65
CA PRO A 45 -5.17 -8.70 8.29
C PRO A 45 -3.98 -8.03 7.57
N SER A 46 -2.84 -7.90 8.24
CA SER A 46 -1.63 -7.30 7.70
C SER A 46 -0.69 -8.35 7.15
N ARG A 47 -0.28 -8.24 5.88
CA ARG A 47 0.75 -9.15 5.32
C ARG A 47 2.09 -9.00 6.04
N LEU A 48 2.39 -7.86 6.66
CA LEU A 48 3.57 -7.72 7.53
C LEU A 48 3.51 -8.68 8.73
N PHE A 49 2.33 -8.85 9.34
CA PHE A 49 2.12 -9.80 10.44
C PHE A 49 2.01 -11.25 9.94
N ARG A 50 1.50 -11.45 8.72
CA ARG A 50 1.43 -12.77 8.09
C ARG A 50 2.79 -13.33 7.70
N PHE A 51 3.71 -12.47 7.28
CA PHE A 51 5.06 -12.81 6.81
C PHE A 51 6.12 -12.03 7.58
N PRO A 52 6.29 -12.26 8.90
CA PRO A 52 7.05 -11.34 9.75
C PRO A 52 8.57 -11.49 9.64
N ILE A 53 9.04 -12.54 8.95
CA ILE A 53 10.46 -12.87 8.81
C ILE A 53 10.81 -12.96 7.33
N GLU A 54 11.80 -12.19 6.90
CA GLU A 54 12.42 -12.25 5.57
C GLU A 54 13.47 -13.36 5.52
N VAL A 55 13.56 -14.04 4.37
CA VAL A 55 14.59 -15.05 4.10
C VAL A 55 15.25 -14.77 2.76
N SER A 56 16.57 -14.65 2.74
CA SER A 56 17.34 -14.52 1.50
C SER A 56 17.99 -15.84 1.14
N ALA A 57 17.80 -16.27 -0.10
CA ALA A 57 18.40 -17.49 -0.64
C ALA A 57 19.93 -17.45 -0.54
N PRO A 58 20.59 -18.60 -0.33
CA PRO A 58 22.05 -18.68 -0.37
C PRO A 58 22.55 -18.36 -1.79
N THR A 59 23.76 -17.81 -1.87
CA THR A 59 24.50 -17.63 -3.12
C THR A 59 25.84 -18.36 -3.01
N LYS A 60 26.66 -18.35 -4.09
CA LYS A 60 27.97 -19.01 -4.09
C LYS A 60 28.87 -18.53 -2.95
N ASP A 61 28.76 -17.26 -2.58
CA ASP A 61 29.66 -16.59 -1.63
C ASP A 61 28.99 -16.25 -0.30
N ARG A 62 27.68 -16.49 -0.16
CA ARG A 62 26.91 -16.12 1.04
C ARG A 62 25.93 -17.22 1.44
N PRO A 63 25.93 -17.66 2.72
CA PRO A 63 24.91 -18.58 3.19
C PRO A 63 23.53 -17.90 3.21
N ARG A 64 22.48 -18.72 3.36
CA ARG A 64 21.11 -18.23 3.58
C ARG A 64 21.08 -17.27 4.76
N ARG A 65 20.29 -16.21 4.63
CA ARG A 65 20.09 -15.20 5.69
C ARG A 65 18.63 -15.13 6.10
N ILE A 66 18.41 -14.74 7.35
CA ILE A 66 17.09 -14.60 7.95
C ILE A 66 17.07 -13.34 8.82
N GLY A 67 15.96 -12.62 8.80
CA GLY A 67 15.82 -11.38 9.55
C GLY A 67 14.36 -10.92 9.65
N LEU A 68 14.09 -9.97 10.53
CA LEU A 68 12.75 -9.43 10.74
C LEU A 68 12.37 -8.48 9.61
N MET A 69 11.11 -8.51 9.18
CA MET A 69 10.58 -7.53 8.23
C MET A 69 10.39 -6.13 8.84
N HIS A 70 10.37 -6.05 10.17
CA HIS A 70 10.33 -4.83 10.97
C HIS A 70 10.85 -5.14 12.38
N PRO A 71 11.64 -4.26 13.02
CA PRO A 71 12.22 -4.53 14.34
C PRO A 71 11.19 -4.88 15.43
N LEU A 72 10.02 -4.22 15.43
CA LEU A 72 8.97 -4.48 16.43
C LEU A 72 8.32 -5.87 16.30
N LEU A 73 8.57 -6.60 15.22
CA LEU A 73 8.10 -7.98 15.07
C LEU A 73 8.84 -8.96 16.00
N ALA A 74 9.89 -8.52 16.71
CA ALA A 74 10.53 -9.34 17.75
C ALA A 74 9.53 -9.85 18.80
N ASP A 75 8.44 -9.11 19.03
CA ASP A 75 7.38 -9.48 19.97
C ASP A 75 6.28 -10.36 19.37
N HIS A 76 6.30 -10.59 18.06
CA HIS A 76 5.31 -11.42 17.38
C HIS A 76 5.42 -12.89 17.84
N PRO A 77 4.32 -13.56 18.25
CA PRO A 77 4.36 -14.93 18.81
C PRO A 77 5.06 -15.95 17.90
N PHE A 78 4.76 -15.93 16.59
CA PHE A 78 5.46 -16.77 15.62
C PHE A 78 6.96 -16.48 15.52
N VAL A 79 7.37 -15.21 15.60
CA VAL A 79 8.78 -14.81 15.55
C VAL A 79 9.52 -15.33 16.76
N ARG A 80 8.94 -15.21 17.96
CA ARG A 80 9.50 -15.77 19.19
C ARG A 80 9.67 -17.29 19.10
N ARG A 81 8.70 -18.00 18.52
CA ARG A 81 8.79 -19.44 18.27
C ARG A 81 9.96 -19.80 17.33
N VAL A 82 10.14 -19.04 16.24
CA VAL A 82 11.27 -19.24 15.31
C VAL A 82 12.61 -18.93 16.02
N ALA A 83 12.71 -17.81 16.71
CA ALA A 83 13.93 -17.41 17.42
C ALA A 83 14.35 -18.42 18.50
N ALA A 84 13.40 -19.02 19.21
CA ALA A 84 13.69 -20.07 20.19
C ALA A 84 14.13 -21.41 19.57
N ALA A 85 13.79 -21.65 18.30
CA ALA A 85 14.08 -22.91 17.61
C ALA A 85 15.40 -22.88 16.80
N LEU A 86 15.97 -21.69 16.58
CA LEU A 86 17.17 -21.50 15.76
C LEU A 86 18.38 -21.14 16.64
N PRO A 87 19.59 -21.61 16.31
CA PRO A 87 20.82 -21.27 17.03
C PRO A 87 21.41 -19.92 16.59
N ILE A 88 20.66 -19.12 15.83
CA ILE A 88 21.09 -17.83 15.28
C ILE A 88 20.08 -16.73 15.64
N ALA A 89 20.58 -15.51 15.81
CA ALA A 89 19.72 -14.34 16.01
C ALA A 89 19.04 -13.93 14.69
N LEU A 90 17.79 -13.47 14.79
CA LEU A 90 17.10 -12.83 13.69
C LEU A 90 17.57 -11.37 13.58
N ASP A 91 18.12 -10.99 12.43
CA ASP A 91 18.60 -9.61 12.20
C ASP A 91 17.40 -8.64 12.21
N PRO A 92 17.38 -7.62 13.10
CA PRO A 92 16.29 -6.65 13.15
C PRO A 92 16.22 -5.75 11.91
N GLY A 93 17.30 -5.67 11.11
CA GLY A 93 17.37 -4.95 9.84
C GLY A 93 16.97 -5.78 8.61
N GLY A 94 16.39 -6.97 8.83
CA GLY A 94 15.98 -7.87 7.76
C GLY A 94 17.11 -8.71 7.18
N ALA A 95 16.82 -9.38 6.07
CA ALA A 95 17.77 -10.22 5.37
C ALA A 95 17.90 -9.79 3.90
N PRO A 96 18.60 -8.67 3.60
CA PRO A 96 18.82 -8.24 2.23
C PRO A 96 19.45 -9.32 1.35
N ASN A 97 18.99 -9.42 0.10
CA ASN A 97 19.54 -10.32 -0.90
C ASN A 97 20.94 -9.87 -1.36
N GLU A 98 21.53 -10.58 -2.32
CA GLU A 98 22.88 -10.28 -2.81
C GLU A 98 23.03 -8.88 -3.42
N HIS A 99 21.95 -8.28 -3.90
CA HIS A 99 21.90 -6.93 -4.46
C HIS A 99 21.56 -5.86 -3.41
N GLY A 100 21.45 -6.23 -2.13
CA GLY A 100 21.09 -5.32 -1.04
C GLY A 100 19.61 -4.98 -0.96
N TYR A 101 18.75 -5.65 -1.75
CA TYR A 101 17.30 -5.45 -1.65
C TYR A 101 16.74 -6.24 -0.47
N SER A 102 16.00 -5.54 0.40
CA SER A 102 15.20 -6.13 1.47
C SER A 102 13.73 -5.77 1.28
N LYS A 103 12.87 -6.71 1.67
CA LYS A 103 11.42 -6.60 1.72
C LYS A 103 10.92 -5.78 2.90
N CYS A 104 11.76 -5.35 3.85
CA CYS A 104 11.33 -4.55 4.99
C CYS A 104 10.48 -3.34 4.56
N ARG A 105 10.96 -2.56 3.56
CA ARG A 105 10.23 -1.40 3.02
C ARG A 105 8.86 -1.79 2.44
N THR A 106 8.81 -2.92 1.76
CA THR A 106 7.56 -3.46 1.20
C THR A 106 6.61 -3.90 2.31
N GLY A 107 7.13 -4.44 3.41
CA GLY A 107 6.36 -4.78 4.61
C GLY A 107 5.65 -3.58 5.22
N LEU A 108 6.32 -2.42 5.31
CA LEU A 108 5.71 -1.19 5.81
C LEU A 108 4.52 -0.75 4.93
N TRP A 109 4.67 -0.85 3.61
CA TRP A 109 3.59 -0.56 2.66
C TRP A 109 2.42 -1.54 2.81
N TRP A 110 2.71 -2.84 2.89
CA TRP A 110 1.70 -3.88 3.09
C TRP A 110 0.87 -3.63 4.35
N HIS A 111 1.51 -3.26 5.46
CA HIS A 111 0.79 -2.95 6.69
C HIS A 111 -0.23 -1.83 6.50
N ALA A 112 0.15 -0.73 5.85
CA ALA A 112 -0.74 0.40 5.60
C ALA A 112 -1.87 0.05 4.60
N VAL A 113 -1.53 -0.51 3.44
CA VAL A 113 -2.50 -0.74 2.37
C VAL A 113 -3.51 -1.84 2.73
N ASP A 114 -3.09 -2.88 3.44
CA ASP A 114 -3.97 -3.98 3.79
C ASP A 114 -5.04 -3.53 4.80
N LEU A 115 -4.64 -2.77 5.83
CA LEU A 115 -5.59 -2.27 6.83
C LEU A 115 -6.56 -1.23 6.27
N ILE A 116 -6.12 -0.36 5.35
CA ILE A 116 -7.03 0.54 4.63
C ILE A 116 -8.01 -0.27 3.77
N SER A 117 -7.52 -1.26 3.02
CA SER A 117 -8.35 -2.04 2.09
C SER A 117 -9.44 -2.85 2.80
N GLU A 118 -9.16 -3.32 4.02
CA GLU A 118 -10.07 -4.06 4.89
C GLU A 118 -10.98 -3.14 5.74
N GLY A 119 -10.87 -1.81 5.61
CA GLY A 119 -11.62 -0.84 6.41
C GLY A 119 -11.19 -0.76 7.88
N GLN A 120 -10.04 -1.33 8.22
CA GLN A 120 -9.44 -1.35 9.57
C GLN A 120 -8.54 -0.13 9.81
N TRP A 121 -8.94 1.04 9.32
CA TRP A 121 -8.11 2.25 9.35
C TRP A 121 -7.84 2.77 10.78
N ARG A 122 -8.73 2.50 11.74
CA ARG A 122 -8.47 2.81 13.16
C ARG A 122 -7.34 1.95 13.72
N ALA A 123 -7.39 0.64 13.44
CA ALA A 123 -6.33 -0.27 13.83
C ALA A 123 -4.99 0.12 13.18
N LEU A 124 -5.00 0.63 11.94
CA LEU A 124 -3.80 1.18 11.31
C LEU A 124 -3.18 2.34 12.10
N LEU A 125 -4.01 3.23 12.66
CA LEU A 125 -3.52 4.32 13.51
C LEU A 125 -2.99 3.78 14.85
N ASP A 126 -3.69 2.80 15.45
CA ASP A 126 -3.26 2.15 16.69
C ASP A 126 -1.95 1.37 16.55
N THR A 127 -1.57 0.99 15.33
CA THR A 127 -0.33 0.26 15.01
C THR A 127 0.57 1.02 14.04
N ALA A 128 0.48 2.35 14.02
CA ALA A 128 1.21 3.20 13.07
C ALA A 128 2.74 3.02 13.15
N GLU A 129 3.27 2.57 14.29
CA GLU A 129 4.70 2.29 14.50
C GLU A 129 5.24 1.12 13.66
N PHE A 130 4.38 0.31 13.04
CA PHE A 130 4.77 -0.75 12.08
C PHE A 130 4.88 -0.24 10.64
N THR A 131 4.64 1.04 10.40
CA THR A 131 4.76 1.67 9.08
C THR A 131 5.30 3.08 9.21
N THR A 132 5.11 3.90 8.17
CA THR A 132 5.50 5.32 8.16
C THR A 132 4.31 6.18 7.77
N PRO A 133 4.27 7.46 8.18
CA PRO A 133 3.23 8.39 7.76
C PRO A 133 3.09 8.44 6.22
N GLY A 134 4.21 8.46 5.50
CA GLY A 134 4.19 8.44 4.03
C GLY A 134 3.54 7.19 3.42
N ASN A 135 3.69 6.01 4.03
CA ASN A 135 2.98 4.82 3.58
C ASN A 135 1.49 4.89 3.91
N ILE A 136 1.11 5.47 5.05
CA ILE A 136 -0.30 5.68 5.40
C ILE A 136 -0.96 6.65 4.42
N PHE A 137 -0.32 7.77 4.07
CA PHE A 137 -0.86 8.71 3.07
C PHE A 137 -1.01 8.06 1.69
N ASN A 138 -0.01 7.29 1.23
CA ASN A 138 -0.16 6.50 0.00
C ASN A 138 -1.29 5.48 0.10
N ALA A 139 -1.54 4.90 1.27
CA ALA A 139 -2.62 3.94 1.49
C ALA A 139 -3.98 4.64 1.50
N VAL A 140 -4.09 5.88 2.02
CA VAL A 140 -5.29 6.72 1.89
C VAL A 140 -5.58 6.99 0.42
N ALA A 141 -4.59 7.43 -0.36
CA ALA A 141 -4.73 7.63 -1.80
C ALA A 141 -5.19 6.34 -2.52
N TYR A 142 -4.60 5.19 -2.16
CA TYR A 142 -5.03 3.89 -2.68
C TYR A 142 -6.48 3.57 -2.31
N GLY A 143 -6.85 3.74 -1.04
CA GLY A 143 -8.18 3.43 -0.53
C GLY A 143 -9.28 4.31 -1.12
N LEU A 144 -8.97 5.54 -1.50
CA LEU A 144 -9.89 6.42 -2.24
C LEU A 144 -9.92 6.11 -3.75
N ARG A 145 -8.89 5.48 -4.30
CA ARG A 145 -8.82 5.26 -5.75
C ARG A 145 -9.46 3.94 -6.19
N TYR A 146 -9.36 2.93 -5.34
CA TYR A 146 -9.76 1.56 -5.66
C TYR A 146 -10.87 1.09 -4.74
N SER A 147 -11.79 0.31 -5.29
CA SER A 147 -12.84 -0.38 -4.54
C SER A 147 -12.54 -1.87 -4.49
N GLY A 148 -12.99 -2.55 -3.43
CA GLY A 148 -13.00 -4.01 -3.39
C GLY A 148 -13.94 -4.60 -4.44
N TYR A 149 -13.72 -5.88 -4.78
CA TYR A 149 -14.54 -6.62 -5.74
C TYR A 149 -15.83 -7.23 -5.16
N ASP A 150 -16.28 -6.73 -4.02
CA ASP A 150 -17.49 -7.21 -3.36
C ASP A 150 -18.74 -6.69 -4.09
N GLU A 151 -19.60 -7.59 -4.55
CA GLU A 151 -20.84 -7.26 -5.28
C GLU A 151 -21.83 -6.45 -4.42
N GLU A 152 -21.74 -6.56 -3.09
CA GLU A 152 -22.63 -5.89 -2.15
C GLU A 152 -22.12 -4.50 -1.73
N ARG A 153 -20.82 -4.21 -1.92
CA ARG A 153 -20.24 -2.92 -1.56
C ARG A 153 -20.49 -1.88 -2.65
N LYS A 154 -20.78 -0.65 -2.20
CA LYS A 154 -20.74 0.51 -3.09
C LYS A 154 -19.32 0.64 -3.65
N ARG A 155 -19.23 0.83 -4.96
CA ARG A 155 -17.98 0.97 -5.71
C ARG A 155 -17.46 2.42 -5.60
N ASN A 156 -17.14 2.83 -4.38
CA ASN A 156 -16.77 4.20 -4.04
C ASN A 156 -15.55 4.28 -3.10
N GLY A 157 -14.58 3.38 -3.29
CA GLY A 157 -13.36 3.30 -2.49
C GLY A 157 -13.44 2.25 -1.38
N HIS A 158 -12.28 1.89 -0.83
CA HIS A 158 -12.16 1.15 0.44
C HIS A 158 -12.48 2.02 1.67
N ILE A 159 -12.31 3.34 1.54
CA ILE A 159 -12.63 4.34 2.57
C ILE A 159 -13.33 5.54 1.94
N SER A 160 -14.06 6.30 2.76
CA SER A 160 -14.67 7.58 2.37
C SER A 160 -13.70 8.76 2.53
N THR A 161 -14.01 9.91 1.93
CA THR A 161 -13.24 11.14 2.13
C THR A 161 -13.30 11.64 3.58
N ALA A 162 -14.41 11.40 4.29
CA ALA A 162 -14.53 11.74 5.72
C ALA A 162 -13.58 10.92 6.61
N GLU A 163 -13.47 9.62 6.33
CA GLU A 163 -12.50 8.75 7.02
C GLU A 163 -11.07 9.14 6.64
N ALA A 164 -10.81 9.39 5.36
CA ALA A 164 -9.52 9.89 4.89
C ALA A 164 -9.10 11.18 5.61
N ARG A 165 -9.98 12.18 5.70
CA ARG A 165 -9.73 13.42 6.46
C ARG A 165 -9.41 13.17 7.93
N THR A 166 -10.09 12.20 8.56
CA THR A 166 -9.81 11.81 9.94
C THR A 166 -8.39 11.25 10.07
N ILE A 167 -8.00 10.32 9.19
CA ILE A 167 -6.66 9.74 9.17
C ILE A 167 -5.60 10.83 8.94
N MET A 168 -5.83 11.72 7.99
CA MET A 168 -4.92 12.85 7.70
C MET A 168 -4.73 13.74 8.93
N ALA A 169 -5.81 14.09 9.63
CA ALA A 169 -5.76 14.92 10.83
C ALA A 169 -5.02 14.25 12.00
N GLU A 170 -5.24 12.95 12.25
CA GLU A 170 -4.55 12.19 13.30
C GLU A 170 -3.04 12.10 13.05
N LEU A 171 -2.61 12.12 11.79
CA LEU A 171 -1.19 12.17 11.42
C LEU A 171 -0.61 13.59 11.37
N GLY A 172 -1.41 14.62 11.70
CA GLY A 172 -0.98 16.02 11.68
C GLY A 172 -0.76 16.59 10.27
N ALA A 173 -1.37 15.99 9.25
CA ALA A 173 -1.30 16.50 7.88
C ALA A 173 -2.03 17.85 7.76
N THR A 174 -1.50 18.74 6.92
CA THR A 174 -2.05 20.08 6.70
C THR A 174 -2.79 20.13 5.38
N GLU A 175 -4.07 20.51 5.41
CA GLU A 175 -4.85 20.70 4.18
C GLU A 175 -4.26 21.84 3.34
N PRO A 176 -3.95 21.63 2.05
CA PRO A 176 -3.40 22.68 1.20
C PRO A 176 -4.43 23.78 0.89
N ASP A 177 -4.05 25.05 1.07
CA ASP A 177 -4.89 26.21 0.74
C ASP A 177 -5.13 26.35 -0.78
N GLN A 178 -4.14 25.95 -1.60
CA GLN A 178 -4.16 26.08 -3.05
C GLN A 178 -4.59 24.76 -3.72
N ARG A 179 -5.87 24.41 -3.56
CA ARG A 179 -6.45 23.12 -4.00
C ARG A 179 -6.25 22.85 -5.50
N THR A 180 -6.47 23.85 -6.36
CA THR A 180 -6.33 23.70 -7.81
C THR A 180 -4.86 23.47 -8.21
N THR A 181 -3.92 24.18 -7.59
CA THR A 181 -2.48 23.98 -7.81
C THR A 181 -2.07 22.55 -7.50
N LEU A 182 -2.53 22.02 -6.35
CA LEU A 182 -2.29 20.64 -5.96
C LEU A 182 -2.80 19.63 -7.00
N LEU A 183 -4.01 19.82 -7.52
CA LEU A 183 -4.61 18.93 -8.51
C LEU A 183 -3.88 18.96 -9.85
N HIS A 184 -3.26 20.09 -10.21
CA HIS A 184 -2.42 20.22 -11.40
C HIS A 184 -1.03 19.57 -11.28
N GLU A 185 -0.63 19.10 -10.10
CA GLU A 185 0.59 18.28 -9.96
C GLU A 185 0.39 16.87 -10.54
N LEU A 186 -0.85 16.40 -10.60
CA LEU A 186 -1.19 15.16 -11.27
C LEU A 186 -1.00 15.31 -12.78
N SER A 187 -0.82 14.18 -13.46
CA SER A 187 -0.71 14.22 -14.93
C SER A 187 -2.02 14.73 -15.55
N PRO A 188 -1.94 15.57 -16.61
CA PRO A 188 -3.12 16.07 -17.30
C PRO A 188 -4.05 14.94 -17.73
N PRO A 189 -5.38 15.16 -17.74
CA PRO A 189 -6.34 14.16 -18.18
C PRO A 189 -6.02 13.70 -19.61
N MET A 190 -5.84 12.39 -19.76
CA MET A 190 -5.57 11.77 -21.05
C MET A 190 -6.46 10.55 -21.19
N SER A 191 -7.18 10.46 -22.31
CA SER A 191 -7.98 9.27 -22.57
C SER A 191 -7.10 8.11 -22.98
N CYS A 192 -7.43 6.94 -22.44
CA CYS A 192 -6.93 5.67 -22.90
C CYS A 192 -8.10 4.81 -23.36
N ASN A 193 -7.86 3.99 -24.38
CA ASN A 193 -8.81 2.99 -24.85
C ASN A 193 -8.08 1.64 -24.98
N PRO A 194 -7.67 1.03 -23.85
CA PRO A 194 -6.80 -0.15 -23.87
C PRO A 194 -7.43 -1.35 -24.58
N ASP A 195 -8.76 -1.49 -24.51
CA ASP A 195 -9.48 -2.68 -25.00
C ASP A 195 -10.44 -2.41 -26.17
N GLY A 196 -10.45 -1.20 -26.73
CA GLY A 196 -11.42 -0.79 -27.75
C GLY A 196 -12.87 -0.65 -27.21
N ARG A 197 -13.07 -0.78 -25.90
CA ARG A 197 -14.38 -0.85 -25.22
C ARG A 197 -14.82 0.45 -24.55
N GLY A 198 -14.33 1.59 -25.02
CA GLY A 198 -14.76 2.91 -24.57
C GLY A 198 -13.62 3.77 -24.07
N GLU A 199 -13.92 5.04 -23.86
CA GLU A 199 -12.95 6.02 -23.39
C GLU A 199 -12.82 5.94 -21.86
N HIS A 200 -11.61 5.67 -21.36
CA HIS A 200 -11.29 5.69 -19.95
C HIS A 200 -10.34 6.85 -19.65
N TRP A 201 -10.54 7.52 -18.51
CA TRP A 201 -9.83 8.74 -18.15
C TRP A 201 -9.10 8.56 -16.81
N PRO A 202 -8.03 7.73 -16.79
CA PRO A 202 -7.35 7.39 -15.54
C PRO A 202 -6.66 8.61 -14.95
N ILE A 203 -6.61 8.66 -13.62
CA ILE A 203 -5.81 9.63 -12.90
C ILE A 203 -4.38 9.10 -12.81
N ASN A 204 -3.44 9.79 -13.47
CA ASN A 204 -2.03 9.40 -13.54
C ASN A 204 -1.15 10.46 -12.85
N GLY A 205 0.12 10.11 -12.62
CA GLY A 205 1.08 10.98 -11.96
C GLY A 205 1.10 10.82 -10.44
N ARG A 206 1.97 11.60 -9.80
CA ARG A 206 2.15 11.67 -8.35
C ARG A 206 2.34 13.13 -7.98
N ALA A 207 1.74 13.53 -6.87
CA ALA A 207 2.01 14.83 -6.27
C ALA A 207 3.44 14.89 -5.68
N SER A 208 3.88 16.06 -5.25
CA SER A 208 5.22 16.31 -4.70
C SER A 208 5.56 15.44 -3.49
N SER A 209 4.56 15.10 -2.68
CA SER A 209 4.72 14.26 -1.50
C SER A 209 3.58 13.24 -1.37
N ALA A 210 3.74 12.26 -0.48
CA ALA A 210 2.68 11.30 -0.19
C ALA A 210 1.46 11.98 0.45
N GLU A 211 1.69 12.99 1.30
CA GLU A 211 0.65 13.81 1.95
C GLU A 211 -0.16 14.59 0.91
N ASP A 212 0.54 15.33 0.05
CA ASP A 212 -0.05 16.06 -1.07
C ASP A 212 -0.86 15.12 -1.96
N HIS A 213 -0.32 13.92 -2.23
CA HIS A 213 -0.99 12.93 -3.07
C HIS A 213 -2.30 12.44 -2.46
N ALA A 214 -2.34 12.21 -1.14
CA ALA A 214 -3.58 11.87 -0.44
C ALA A 214 -4.59 13.02 -0.49
N TRP A 215 -4.12 14.27 -0.25
CA TRP A 215 -4.96 15.46 -0.35
C TRP A 215 -5.53 15.68 -1.75
N SER A 216 -4.75 15.41 -2.81
CA SER A 216 -5.24 15.53 -4.19
C SER A 216 -6.49 14.68 -4.39
N PHE A 217 -6.52 13.46 -3.86
CA PHE A 217 -7.69 12.57 -4.01
C PHE A 217 -8.85 12.99 -3.12
N ILE A 218 -8.61 13.40 -1.88
CA ILE A 218 -9.67 13.90 -0.98
C ILE A 218 -10.38 15.08 -1.64
N LEU A 219 -9.61 16.11 -2.00
CA LEU A 219 -10.13 17.34 -2.57
C LEU A 219 -10.71 17.13 -3.97
N GLY A 220 -10.05 16.32 -4.80
CA GLY A 220 -10.55 16.05 -6.14
C GLY A 220 -11.89 15.30 -6.16
N ILE A 221 -12.16 14.44 -5.17
CA ILE A 221 -13.48 13.82 -5.00
C ILE A 221 -14.50 14.84 -4.49
N GLU A 222 -14.16 15.59 -3.44
CA GLU A 222 -15.08 16.56 -2.80
C GLU A 222 -15.49 17.70 -3.73
N ASP A 223 -14.54 18.20 -4.53
CA ASP A 223 -14.74 19.30 -5.46
C ASP A 223 -15.20 18.82 -6.86
N GLY A 224 -15.48 17.52 -7.02
CA GLY A 224 -16.08 16.95 -8.23
C GLY A 224 -15.14 16.82 -9.44
N TRP A 225 -13.82 16.97 -9.25
CA TRP A 225 -12.83 16.72 -10.31
C TRP A 225 -12.75 15.23 -10.67
N PHE A 226 -13.04 14.36 -9.70
CA PHE A 226 -12.99 12.92 -9.85
C PHE A 226 -14.35 12.28 -9.62
N GLU A 227 -14.59 11.18 -10.32
CA GLU A 227 -15.78 10.33 -10.14
C GLU A 227 -15.39 8.86 -10.22
N TYR A 228 -16.20 7.98 -9.63
CA TYR A 228 -16.00 6.54 -9.76
C TYR A 228 -16.67 6.02 -11.03
N ASP A 229 -15.92 5.24 -11.81
CA ASP A 229 -16.49 4.50 -12.92
C ASP A 229 -17.32 3.29 -12.43
N ARG A 230 -17.96 2.60 -13.38
CA ARG A 230 -18.79 1.42 -13.04
C ARG A 230 -17.99 0.28 -12.42
N SER A 231 -16.68 0.23 -12.63
CA SER A 231 -15.79 -0.79 -12.08
C SER A 231 -15.28 -0.42 -10.67
N GLY A 232 -15.61 0.77 -10.17
CA GLY A 232 -15.18 1.25 -8.87
C GLY A 232 -13.77 1.81 -8.85
N HIS A 233 -13.26 2.22 -10.02
CA HIS A 233 -12.02 2.97 -10.14
C HIS A 233 -12.30 4.46 -10.23
N LEU A 234 -11.50 5.24 -9.50
CA LEU A 234 -11.56 6.69 -9.59
C LEU A 234 -10.93 7.18 -10.91
N VAL A 235 -11.65 8.04 -11.61
CA VAL A 235 -11.29 8.62 -12.92
C VAL A 235 -11.51 10.13 -12.92
N TRP A 236 -10.92 10.84 -13.90
CA TRP A 236 -11.26 12.24 -14.14
C TRP A 236 -12.73 12.35 -14.58
N SER A 237 -13.52 13.12 -13.82
CA SER A 237 -14.88 13.44 -14.19
C SER A 237 -14.91 14.34 -15.42
N LYS A 238 -16.04 14.41 -16.12
CA LYS A 238 -16.18 15.33 -17.26
C LYS A 238 -15.93 16.79 -16.84
N TYR A 239 -16.51 17.20 -15.71
CA TYR A 239 -16.30 18.50 -15.09
C TYR A 239 -14.81 18.75 -14.77
N GLY A 240 -14.14 17.78 -14.16
CA GLY A 240 -12.71 17.87 -13.85
C GLY A 240 -11.82 18.02 -15.08
N ARG A 241 -12.16 17.35 -16.19
CA ARG A 241 -11.42 17.50 -17.46
C ARG A 241 -11.57 18.88 -18.06
N ASP A 242 -12.81 19.38 -18.14
CA ASP A 242 -13.10 20.72 -18.68
C ASP A 242 -12.41 21.79 -17.83
N ARG A 243 -12.48 21.64 -16.49
CA ARG A 243 -11.81 22.52 -15.53
C ARG A 243 -10.28 22.46 -15.66
N HIS A 244 -9.69 21.28 -15.81
CA HIS A 244 -8.25 21.16 -16.01
C HIS A 244 -7.79 21.82 -17.33
N ALA A 245 -8.59 21.71 -18.39
CA ALA A 245 -8.28 22.32 -19.69
C ALA A 245 -8.34 23.85 -19.66
N ALA A 246 -9.14 24.43 -18.76
CA ALA A 246 -9.26 25.88 -18.58
C ALA A 246 -8.00 26.53 -17.98
N GLY A 247 -7.16 25.76 -17.28
CA GLY A 247 -5.96 26.26 -16.61
C GLY A 247 -6.28 27.39 -15.64
N ASP A 248 -5.57 28.52 -15.76
CA ASP A 248 -5.74 29.69 -14.88
C ASP A 248 -6.96 30.57 -15.21
N ALA A 249 -7.79 30.18 -16.19
CA ALA A 249 -8.97 30.94 -16.53
C ALA A 249 -10.02 30.86 -15.41
N GLY A 250 -10.55 32.00 -14.93
CA GLY A 250 -11.53 32.01 -13.84
C GLY A 250 -12.89 31.37 -14.18
N THR A 251 -13.14 31.08 -15.45
CA THR A 251 -14.36 30.44 -15.95
C THR A 251 -14.06 29.50 -17.11
N TYR A 252 -14.92 28.49 -17.30
CA TYR A 252 -14.85 27.60 -18.45
C TYR A 252 -16.25 27.22 -18.95
N ILE A 253 -16.33 26.65 -20.15
CA ILE A 253 -17.59 26.15 -20.73
C ILE A 253 -17.67 24.66 -20.47
N GLU A 254 -18.70 24.21 -19.75
CA GLU A 254 -18.93 22.78 -19.53
C GLU A 254 -19.29 22.09 -20.84
N SER A 255 -18.53 21.08 -21.22
CA SER A 255 -18.73 20.31 -22.44
C SER A 255 -20.04 19.51 -22.43
N SER A 256 -20.72 19.36 -21.28
CA SER A 256 -22.02 18.67 -21.15
C SER A 256 -23.21 19.58 -21.35
N THR A 257 -23.14 20.81 -20.87
CA THR A 257 -24.30 21.72 -20.77
C THR A 257 -24.15 22.93 -21.69
N GLY A 258 -22.92 23.25 -22.13
CA GLY A 258 -22.58 24.48 -22.84
C GLY A 258 -22.65 25.73 -21.95
N GLN A 259 -22.81 25.57 -20.64
CA GLN A 259 -22.93 26.68 -19.69
C GLN A 259 -21.56 27.16 -19.21
N ILE A 260 -21.50 28.44 -18.82
CA ILE A 260 -20.32 29.03 -18.18
C ILE A 260 -20.30 28.60 -16.71
N ALA A 261 -19.21 27.97 -16.29
CA ALA A 261 -18.93 27.58 -14.92
C ALA A 261 -17.69 28.30 -14.38
N LEU A 262 -17.57 28.38 -13.05
CA LEU A 262 -16.41 28.93 -12.35
C LEU A 262 -15.32 27.85 -12.24
N ALA A 263 -14.05 28.25 -12.38
CA ALA A 263 -12.91 27.33 -12.38
C ALA A 263 -12.16 27.22 -11.03
N PHE A 264 -12.62 27.94 -10.00
CA PHE A 264 -12.03 27.97 -8.66
C PHE A 264 -12.78 27.09 -7.67
#